data_AF-A0A102LQW1-F1
#
_entry.id   AF-A0A102LQW1-F1
#
_cell.length_a   1.000
_cell.length_b   1.000
_cell.length_c   1.000
_cell.angle_alpha   90.00
_cell.angle_beta   90.00
_cell.angle_gamma   90.00
#
_symmetry.space_group_name_H-M   'P 1'
#
loop_
_entity.id
_entity.type
_entity.pdbx_description
1 polymer ?
#
loop_
_entity_poly.entity_id
_entity_poly.type
_entity_poly.pdbx_seq_one_letter_code
_entity_poly.pdbx_strand_id
1 'polypeptide(L)'
;MVSANDDTPIGSARRDFDGDKEVEILRRSLMTEVLFEAYGTNAYALLSKLQLAFESSTALSALKNRVRAAILRVTRVIDVSAAVGGGPEERARFTATFTHTHAVEIPQPRIEAVDIVVRTDRVVETLTLDLPTTEQ
;
A
#
# COMPACT_ATOMS: atom_id res chain seq x y z
N MET A 1 16.13 -10.46 15.04
CA MET A 1 16.71 -9.27 14.36
C MET A 1 16.63 -9.53 12.86
N VAL A 2 15.60 -9.01 12.19
CA VAL A 2 15.41 -9.26 10.75
C VAL A 2 16.04 -8.10 9.99
N SER A 3 17.23 -8.35 9.43
CA SER A 3 17.81 -7.49 8.39
C SER A 3 17.33 -8.03 7.05
N ALA A 4 16.55 -7.23 6.33
CA ALA A 4 16.17 -7.52 4.96
C ALA A 4 16.67 -6.36 4.10
N ASN A 5 17.65 -6.65 3.25
CA ASN A 5 18.04 -5.78 2.15
C ASN A 5 16.80 -5.44 1.31
N ASP A 6 16.53 -4.15 1.18
CA ASP A 6 15.29 -3.56 0.68
C ASP A 6 15.31 -3.45 -0.86
N ASP A 7 15.47 -4.59 -1.54
CA ASP A 7 15.67 -4.64 -3.01
C ASP A 7 14.42 -5.12 -3.77
N THR A 8 13.23 -4.90 -3.19
CA THR A 8 11.97 -5.31 -3.81
C THR A 8 11.50 -4.22 -4.78
N PRO A 9 11.39 -4.50 -6.10
CA PRO A 9 10.93 -3.50 -7.06
C PRO A 9 9.54 -2.97 -6.70
N ILE A 10 9.35 -1.65 -6.84
CA ILE A 10 8.04 -1.01 -6.67
C ILE A 10 7.01 -1.75 -7.52
N GLY A 11 5.94 -2.22 -6.89
CA GLY A 11 4.88 -2.96 -7.57
C GLY A 11 5.00 -4.48 -7.53
N SER A 12 6.04 -5.10 -6.97
CA SER A 12 6.02 -6.55 -6.67
C SER A 12 5.46 -6.82 -5.27
N ALA A 13 4.67 -7.88 -5.13
CA ALA A 13 4.10 -8.28 -3.84
C ALA A 13 5.09 -9.19 -3.11
N ARG A 14 5.48 -8.81 -1.89
CA ARG A 14 6.27 -9.65 -0.99
C ARG A 14 5.30 -10.47 -0.14
N ARG A 15 5.51 -11.78 -0.13
CA ARG A 15 4.82 -12.73 0.76
C ARG A 15 5.68 -12.98 1.99
N ASP A 16 5.06 -12.93 3.15
CA ASP A 16 5.66 -13.27 4.44
C ASP A 16 4.69 -14.19 5.20
N PHE A 17 5.20 -15.04 6.09
CA PHE A 17 4.37 -15.91 6.92
C PHE A 17 4.70 -15.70 8.38
N ASP A 18 3.68 -15.36 9.16
CA ASP A 18 3.77 -15.23 10.63
C ASP A 18 3.21 -16.50 11.26
N GLY A 19 4.12 -17.37 11.70
CA GLY A 19 3.78 -18.68 12.29
C GLY A 19 3.11 -18.59 13.66
N ASP A 20 3.30 -17.49 14.41
CA ASP A 20 2.66 -17.31 15.72
C ASP A 20 1.18 -16.95 15.56
N LYS A 21 0.84 -16.26 14.47
CA LYS A 21 -0.52 -15.83 14.15
C LYS A 21 -1.23 -16.69 13.12
N GLU A 22 -0.50 -17.61 12.47
CA GLU A 22 -1.00 -18.43 11.36
C GLU A 22 -1.60 -17.57 10.23
N VAL A 23 -0.90 -16.49 9.88
CA VAL A 23 -1.31 -15.60 8.78
C VAL A 23 -0.21 -15.47 7.74
N GLU A 24 -0.64 -15.47 6.49
CA GLU A 24 0.16 -15.00 5.38
C GLU A 24 -0.03 -13.48 5.24
N ILE A 25 1.07 -12.73 5.16
CA ILE A 25 1.04 -11.28 4.95
C ILE A 25 1.61 -10.96 3.58
N LEU A 26 0.76 -10.41 2.71
CA LEU A 26 1.19 -9.88 1.42
C LEU A 26 1.35 -8.37 1.52
N ARG A 27 2.54 -7.87 1.20
CA ARG A 27 2.85 -6.43 1.17
C ARG A 27 3.23 -5.97 -0.23
N ARG A 28 2.73 -4.80 -0.63
CA ARG A 28 3.07 -4.20 -1.92
C ARG A 28 3.25 -2.69 -1.77
N SER A 29 4.40 -2.21 -2.21
CA SER A 29 4.66 -0.77 -2.33
C SER A 29 4.07 -0.25 -3.64
N LEU A 30 3.30 0.84 -3.54
CA LEU A 30 2.57 1.45 -4.62
C LEU A 30 2.87 2.94 -4.69
N MET A 31 2.79 3.47 -5.91
CA MET A 31 2.92 4.89 -6.19
C MET A 31 1.61 5.39 -6.81
N THR A 32 1.05 6.45 -6.25
CA THR A 32 -0.20 7.07 -6.72
C THR A 32 0.06 8.53 -7.06
N GLU A 33 -0.35 8.94 -8.25
CA GLU A 33 -0.39 10.35 -8.62
C GLU A 33 -1.78 10.91 -8.32
N VAL A 34 -1.83 12.02 -7.57
CA VAL A 34 -3.05 12.73 -7.22
C VAL A 34 -3.00 14.12 -7.85
N LEU A 35 -4.03 14.45 -8.63
CA LEU A 35 -4.24 15.76 -9.22
C LEU A 35 -5.08 16.62 -8.28
N PHE A 36 -4.56 17.77 -7.90
CA PHE A 36 -5.27 18.79 -7.14
C PHE A 36 -5.68 19.91 -8.08
N GLU A 37 -6.97 20.25 -8.09
CA GLU A 37 -7.52 21.35 -8.88
C GLU A 37 -8.31 22.30 -7.96
N ALA A 38 -8.17 23.59 -8.20
CA ALA A 38 -8.94 24.63 -7.53
C ALA A 38 -9.60 25.54 -8.56
N TYR A 39 -10.80 26.01 -8.22
CA TYR A 39 -11.65 26.84 -9.05
C TYR A 39 -12.11 28.07 -8.26
N GLY A 40 -12.24 29.20 -8.93
CA GLY A 40 -12.71 30.45 -8.34
C GLY A 40 -11.58 31.37 -7.86
N THR A 41 -11.97 32.49 -7.23
CA THR A 41 -11.05 33.58 -6.88
C THR A 41 -9.88 33.09 -6.03
N ASN A 42 -8.67 33.46 -6.44
CA ASN A 42 -7.39 33.09 -5.83
C ASN A 42 -7.07 31.59 -5.88
N ALA A 43 -7.58 30.84 -6.86
CA ALA A 43 -7.29 29.40 -7.02
C ALA A 43 -5.78 29.10 -6.99
N TYR A 44 -4.98 29.90 -7.70
CA TYR A 44 -3.52 29.74 -7.73
C TYR A 44 -2.89 29.92 -6.34
N ALA A 45 -3.28 30.97 -5.61
CA ALA A 45 -2.74 31.25 -4.29
C ALA A 45 -3.18 30.18 -3.26
N LEU A 46 -4.40 29.64 -3.39
CA LEU A 46 -4.90 28.55 -2.56
C LEU A 46 -4.04 27.29 -2.72
N LEU A 47 -3.81 26.86 -3.96
CA LEU A 47 -2.98 25.68 -4.22
C LEU A 47 -1.51 25.89 -3.86
N SER A 48 -0.99 27.12 -4.02
CA SER A 48 0.38 27.45 -3.58
C SER A 48 0.53 27.32 -2.06
N LYS A 49 -0.49 27.75 -1.30
CA LYS A 49 -0.52 27.55 0.16
C LYS A 49 -0.60 26.08 0.55
N LEU A 50 -1.40 25.30 -0.16
CA LEU A 50 -1.49 23.85 0.06
C LEU A 50 -0.15 23.15 -0.21
N GLN A 51 0.52 23.51 -1.31
CA GLN A 51 1.85 22.97 -1.62
C GLN A 51 2.85 23.25 -0.50
N LEU A 52 2.88 24.48 0.02
CA LEU A 52 3.72 24.84 1.15
C LEU A 52 3.35 24.06 2.43
N ALA A 53 2.05 23.82 2.65
CA ALA A 53 1.60 23.03 3.80
C ALA A 53 2.08 21.57 3.72
N PHE A 54 2.20 20.99 2.51
CA PHE A 54 2.76 19.65 2.32
C PHE A 54 4.25 19.55 2.68
N GLU A 55 4.99 20.63 2.57
CA GLU A 55 6.41 20.70 2.98
C GLU A 55 6.58 20.82 4.51
N SER A 56 5.49 21.10 5.24
CA SER A 56 5.56 21.22 6.69
C SER A 56 5.90 19.89 7.37
N SER A 57 6.71 19.95 8.42
CA SER A 57 7.08 18.78 9.23
C SER A 57 5.86 18.08 9.82
N THR A 58 4.83 18.84 10.21
CA THR A 58 3.56 18.31 10.70
C THR A 58 2.84 17.48 9.64
N ALA A 59 2.76 17.96 8.39
CA ALA A 59 2.15 17.21 7.30
C ALA A 59 2.93 15.94 6.96
N LEU A 60 4.26 16.05 6.83
CA LEU A 60 5.14 14.91 6.53
C LEU A 60 5.07 13.84 7.65
N SER A 61 5.07 14.27 8.91
CA SER A 61 4.91 13.39 10.07
C SER A 61 3.54 12.72 10.08
N ALA A 62 2.47 13.46 9.80
CA ALA A 62 1.12 12.90 9.73
C ALA A 62 1.00 11.84 8.62
N LEU A 63 1.55 12.10 7.43
CA LEU A 63 1.56 11.16 6.32
C LEU A 63 2.29 9.86 6.69
N LYS A 64 3.49 9.97 7.28
CA LYS A 64 4.29 8.81 7.69
C LYS A 64 3.59 7.99 8.78
N ASN A 65 3.13 8.66 9.84
CA ASN A 65 2.73 7.99 11.07
C ASN A 65 1.26 7.57 11.09
N ARG A 66 0.38 8.30 10.39
CA ARG A 66 -1.07 8.01 10.38
C ARG A 66 -1.53 7.29 9.12
N VAL A 67 -0.94 7.63 7.97
CA VAL A 67 -1.39 7.13 6.67
C VAL A 67 -0.44 6.06 6.11
N ARG A 68 0.77 5.92 6.70
CA ARG A 68 1.85 5.06 6.17
C ARG A 68 2.16 5.38 4.69
N ALA A 69 2.18 6.68 4.40
CA ALA A 69 2.45 7.22 3.08
C ALA A 69 3.54 8.30 3.16
N ALA A 70 4.14 8.62 2.01
CA ALA A 70 5.05 9.75 1.88
C ALA A 70 4.84 10.46 0.54
N ILE A 71 5.08 11.77 0.52
CA ILE A 71 5.12 12.56 -0.71
C ILE A 71 6.50 12.38 -1.33
N LEU A 72 6.55 11.91 -2.58
CA LEU A 72 7.79 11.70 -3.31
C LEU A 72 8.11 12.88 -4.23
N ARG A 73 7.08 13.47 -4.84
CA ARG A 73 7.21 14.59 -5.76
C ARG A 73 5.97 15.46 -5.70
N VAL A 74 6.17 16.78 -5.79
CA VAL A 74 5.10 17.73 -6.06
C VAL A 74 5.51 18.55 -7.27
N THR A 75 4.63 18.66 -8.26
CA THR A 75 4.84 19.54 -9.42
C THR A 75 4.53 20.98 -9.04
N ARG A 76 5.03 21.94 -9.82
CA ARG A 76 4.67 23.36 -9.62
C ARG A 76 3.18 23.58 -9.84
N VAL A 77 2.58 24.49 -9.08
CA VAL A 77 1.25 25.01 -9.39
C VAL A 77 1.29 25.71 -10.74
N ILE A 78 0.32 25.38 -11.60
CA ILE A 78 0.10 26.05 -12.88
C ILE A 78 -1.26 26.71 -12.89
N ASP A 79 -1.30 27.92 -13.45
CA ASP A 79 -2.53 28.62 -13.78
C ASP A 79 -3.13 28.00 -15.05
N VAL A 80 -4.38 27.60 -14.98
CA VAL A 80 -5.17 27.00 -16.06
C VAL A 80 -6.51 27.72 -16.21
N SER A 81 -6.55 28.99 -15.80
CA SER A 81 -7.72 29.86 -15.92
C SER A 81 -8.19 29.97 -17.37
N ALA A 82 -9.51 30.00 -17.54
CA ALA A 82 -10.14 30.04 -18.86
C ALA A 82 -11.39 30.90 -18.83
N ALA A 83 -11.79 31.42 -19.99
CA ALA A 83 -13.10 32.05 -20.14
C ALA A 83 -14.16 30.96 -20.28
N VAL A 84 -15.09 30.88 -19.32
CA VAL A 84 -16.20 29.91 -19.33
C VAL A 84 -17.52 30.67 -19.22
N GLY A 85 -18.42 30.50 -20.17
CA GLY A 85 -19.76 31.10 -20.12
C GLY A 85 -19.80 32.63 -20.13
N GLY A 86 -18.76 33.30 -20.65
CA GLY A 86 -18.71 34.77 -20.78
C GLY A 86 -18.07 35.52 -19.61
N GLY A 87 -17.52 34.81 -18.61
CA GLY A 87 -16.72 35.40 -17.52
C GLY A 87 -15.35 34.73 -17.36
N PRO A 88 -14.35 35.43 -16.79
CA PRO A 88 -13.09 34.81 -16.43
C PRO A 88 -13.32 33.84 -15.26
N GLU A 89 -12.92 32.59 -15.42
CA GLU A 89 -12.90 31.62 -14.33
C GLU A 89 -11.44 31.32 -13.97
N GLU A 90 -11.07 31.71 -12.75
CA GLU A 90 -9.77 31.38 -12.20
C GLU A 90 -9.67 29.89 -11.90
N ARG A 91 -8.63 29.24 -12.41
CA ARG A 91 -8.38 27.82 -12.20
C ARG A 91 -6.89 27.58 -12.02
N ALA A 92 -6.54 26.70 -11.10
CA ALA A 92 -5.17 26.27 -10.91
C ALA A 92 -5.10 24.78 -10.64
N ARG A 93 -3.95 24.17 -10.94
CA ARG A 93 -3.72 22.75 -10.62
C ARG A 93 -2.27 22.42 -10.32
N PHE A 94 -2.06 21.34 -9.60
CA PHE A 94 -0.77 20.65 -9.50
C PHE A 94 -0.98 19.16 -9.23
N THR A 95 0.02 18.35 -9.54
CA THR A 95 0.06 16.92 -9.24
C THR A 95 1.06 16.64 -8.13
N ALA A 96 0.67 15.80 -7.16
CA ALA A 96 1.59 15.21 -6.19
C ALA A 96 1.61 13.68 -6.32
N THR A 97 2.82 13.13 -6.22
CA THR A 97 3.09 11.69 -6.29
C THR A 97 3.32 11.18 -4.88
N PHE A 98 2.50 10.23 -4.44
CA PHE A 98 2.57 9.60 -3.11
C PHE A 98 3.07 8.16 -3.23
N THR A 99 3.93 7.75 -2.31
CA THR A 99 4.28 6.35 -2.09
C THR A 99 3.56 5.84 -0.85
N HIS A 100 3.03 4.63 -0.88
CA HIS A 100 2.30 4.00 0.21
C HIS A 100 2.41 2.48 0.11
N THR A 101 2.15 1.79 1.22
CA THR A 101 2.22 0.32 1.29
C THR A 101 0.84 -0.25 1.55
N HIS A 102 0.40 -1.13 0.66
CA HIS A 102 -0.75 -1.99 0.92
C HIS A 102 -0.28 -3.28 1.59
N ALA A 103 -1.00 -3.69 2.63
CA ALA A 103 -0.78 -4.96 3.31
C ALA A 103 -2.13 -5.69 3.42
N VAL A 104 -2.14 -6.97 3.07
CA VAL A 104 -3.28 -7.87 3.27
C VAL A 104 -2.81 -9.02 4.13
N GLU A 105 -3.59 -9.34 5.16
CA GLU A 105 -3.39 -10.51 6.01
C GLU A 105 -4.42 -11.55 5.61
N ILE A 106 -3.95 -12.75 5.28
CA ILE A 106 -4.76 -13.88 4.88
C ILE A 106 -4.57 -14.98 5.93
N PRO A 107 -5.64 -15.47 6.58
CA PRO A 107 -5.53 -16.63 7.46
C PRO A 107 -4.96 -17.82 6.70
N GLN A 108 -3.88 -18.39 7.21
CA GLN A 108 -3.25 -19.58 6.67
C GLN A 108 -3.00 -20.55 7.83
N PRO A 109 -4.05 -21.28 8.28
CA PRO A 109 -3.96 -22.19 9.41
C PRO A 109 -2.93 -23.28 9.12
N ARG A 110 -2.23 -23.72 10.18
CA ARG A 110 -1.28 -24.82 10.06
C ARG A 110 -2.00 -26.11 9.67
N ILE A 111 -1.31 -26.95 8.90
CA ILE A 111 -1.76 -28.31 8.65
C ILE A 111 -1.50 -29.12 9.92
N GLU A 112 -2.57 -29.47 10.64
CA GLU A 112 -2.48 -30.22 11.89
C GLU A 112 -2.20 -31.71 11.65
N ALA A 113 -2.88 -32.30 10.67
CA ALA A 113 -2.69 -33.68 10.25
C ALA A 113 -3.07 -33.85 8.77
N VAL A 114 -2.50 -34.88 8.13
CA VAL A 114 -2.84 -35.26 6.76
C VAL A 114 -3.22 -36.74 6.72
N ASP A 115 -4.41 -37.06 6.22
CA ASP A 115 -4.82 -38.43 5.93
C ASP A 115 -4.38 -38.84 4.52
N ILE A 116 -3.54 -39.86 4.43
CA ILE A 116 -3.15 -40.52 3.19
C ILE A 116 -3.99 -41.78 3.04
N VAL A 117 -4.88 -41.80 2.05
CA VAL A 117 -5.66 -42.99 1.70
C VAL A 117 -4.99 -43.70 0.53
N VAL A 118 -4.49 -44.91 0.78
CA VAL A 118 -3.94 -45.79 -0.26
C VAL A 118 -5.03 -46.77 -0.68
N ARG A 119 -5.40 -46.72 -1.97
CA ARG A 119 -6.34 -47.66 -2.57
C ARG A 119 -5.61 -48.64 -3.46
N THR A 120 -5.77 -49.92 -3.16
CA THR A 120 -5.36 -51.03 -4.02
C THR A 120 -6.59 -51.80 -4.48
N ASP A 121 -6.41 -52.69 -5.45
CA ASP A 121 -7.46 -53.53 -6.04
C ASP A 121 -8.18 -54.41 -5.01
N ARG A 122 -7.59 -54.59 -3.81
CA ARG A 122 -8.05 -55.51 -2.77
C ARG A 122 -8.35 -54.85 -1.43
N VAL A 123 -7.71 -53.72 -1.10
CA VAL A 123 -7.79 -53.09 0.22
C VAL A 123 -7.69 -51.57 0.09
N VAL A 124 -8.40 -50.86 0.97
CA VAL A 124 -8.22 -49.44 1.25
C VAL A 124 -7.58 -49.30 2.62
N GLU A 125 -6.39 -48.68 2.69
CA GLU A 125 -5.70 -48.35 3.95
C GLU A 125 -5.62 -46.84 4.11
N THR A 126 -5.79 -46.36 5.35
CA THR A 126 -5.66 -44.93 5.69
C THR A 126 -4.52 -44.78 6.68
N LEU A 127 -3.57 -43.89 6.37
CA LEU A 127 -2.46 -43.49 7.23
C LEU A 127 -2.63 -42.01 7.59
N THR A 128 -2.73 -41.68 8.88
CA THR A 128 -2.72 -40.30 9.35
C THR A 128 -1.29 -39.89 9.70
N LEU A 129 -0.82 -38.80 9.10
CA LEU A 129 0.46 -38.17 9.43
C LEU A 129 0.19 -36.97 10.34
N ASP A 130 0.62 -37.07 11.59
CA ASP A 130 0.60 -35.97 12.55
C ASP A 130 1.82 -35.05 12.36
N LEU A 131 1.73 -33.82 12.87
CA LEU A 131 2.85 -32.88 12.92
C LEU A 131 4.08 -33.51 13.59
N PRO A 132 5.30 -33.34 13.04
CA PRO A 132 6.52 -33.79 13.69
C PRO A 132 6.66 -33.10 15.04
N THR A 133 6.72 -33.90 16.12
CA THR A 133 7.00 -33.39 17.46
C THR A 133 8.45 -32.93 17.49
N THR A 134 8.66 -31.62 17.34
CA THR A 134 9.99 -31.04 17.58
C THR A 134 10.18 -30.99 19.08
N GLU A 135 10.78 -32.03 19.67
CA GLU A 135 11.34 -31.94 21.02
C GLU A 135 12.42 -30.85 20.99
N GLN A 136 12.16 -29.73 21.69
CA GLN A 136 13.18 -28.77 22.10
C GLN A 136 13.76 -29.19 23.44
#